data_AF-A0A849M7M2-F1
#
_entry.id   AF-A0A849M7M2-F1
#
_cell.length_a   1.000
_cell.length_b   1.000
_cell.length_c   1.000
_cell.angle_alpha   90.00
_cell.angle_beta   90.00
_cell.angle_gamma   90.00
#
_symmetry.space_group_name_H-M   'P 1'
#
loop_
_entity.id
_entity.type
_entity.pdbx_description
1 polymer ?
#
loop_
_entity_poly.entity_id
_entity_poly.type
_entity_poly.pdbx_seq_one_letter_code
_entity_poly.pdbx_strand_id
1 'polypeptide(L)'
;MRRKFLYFKIYDLKEHPKEIETFSQLELENLIGDVEPIDNVFQLSKQPEVKRILEKDINLQNALTDSLPRRGRHGYLWIGDNLPDVVNALSRLSYIKEVFLFQQLLEPEPDFIKQRLKNMTFLEFDINLWRVYKFWTFSYFLNRTLYIGTISKTESEIDEHFKTFRDELKLAPGKLVDTDPSQMISFVQDSPIKNLNLDQRNQNDSQLNNRWLHALINTISKSENDQLFNPFSGNGSVLIESLLAGVNITSNDLNPVQAIMSEANGSLIKLDIQEYNRLVTELHSKIKMLMSASAATQTDLFLYSAEGQFLNFWETEKKRFKSLGLNPQVEAIQKQIAATRFLIQTKAITKSTEINALFNSALINLIAQAIRKKEKLNFGEIFSKALHDIYLKLYLIKKLRSFYTPDFGTAIVENKSNYEAVNNESFNGVIAFMPFRISRNGFEKDRLIVEMLNLHGAVTKLEHALVGSKYIKAEDREKLQNEITNHDGFYKLISKEGHDVLSRLELMGKQEEVLRYYLLWKQYFGIFKEFYNSVEMDSNICLMMENPSIKVDKTAISIQSSQVLLSCIENDETISTKLLTAFSKNIPQAKLIYKKEIQILLFEKVD
;
A
#
# COMPACT_ATOMS: atom_id res chain seq x y z
N MET A 1 13.91 -39.05 -12.28
CA MET A 1 14.39 -37.66 -12.36
C MET A 1 15.21 -37.39 -11.10
N ARG A 2 16.19 -36.49 -11.15
CA ARG A 2 17.01 -36.19 -9.97
C ARG A 2 16.38 -35.01 -9.23
N ARG A 3 16.47 -35.04 -7.89
CA ARG A 3 15.89 -33.99 -7.04
C ARG A 3 16.60 -32.66 -7.26
N LYS A 4 15.81 -31.59 -7.28
CA LYS A 4 16.27 -30.21 -7.32
C LYS A 4 16.03 -29.57 -5.97
N PHE A 5 16.88 -28.60 -5.63
CA PHE A 5 16.80 -27.89 -4.36
C PHE A 5 16.75 -26.40 -4.60
N LEU A 6 15.80 -25.72 -3.95
CA LEU A 6 15.71 -24.27 -3.92
C LEU A 6 15.83 -23.80 -2.47
N TYR A 7 16.85 -22.99 -2.19
CA TYR A 7 16.98 -22.34 -0.89
C TYR A 7 16.60 -20.87 -1.00
N PHE A 8 15.54 -20.49 -0.28
CA PHE A 8 14.99 -19.14 -0.20
C PHE A 8 15.54 -18.46 1.05
N LYS A 9 16.49 -17.55 0.88
CA LYS A 9 17.18 -16.85 1.97
C LYS A 9 16.42 -15.58 2.35
N ILE A 10 16.04 -15.45 3.61
CA ILE A 10 15.25 -14.30 4.08
C ILE A 10 16.15 -13.08 4.36
N TYR A 11 15.54 -11.89 4.46
CA TYR A 11 16.23 -10.68 4.91
C TYR A 11 16.61 -10.72 6.42
N ASP A 12 17.77 -10.15 6.78
CA ASP A 12 18.10 -9.77 8.17
C ASP A 12 17.32 -8.51 8.57
N LEU A 13 16.04 -8.67 8.89
CA LEU A 13 15.20 -7.60 9.43
C LEU A 13 15.29 -7.62 10.96
N LYS A 14 15.60 -6.46 11.56
CA LYS A 14 15.84 -6.35 13.02
C LYS A 14 14.56 -6.47 13.85
N GLU A 15 13.41 -6.23 13.24
CA GLU A 15 12.12 -6.13 13.91
C GLU A 15 11.23 -7.37 13.65
N HIS A 16 10.56 -7.85 14.71
CA HIS A 16 9.51 -8.89 14.66
C HIS A 16 9.86 -10.26 14.02
N PRO A 17 10.79 -11.06 14.56
CA PRO A 17 11.17 -12.38 14.02
C PRO A 17 9.99 -13.32 13.73
N LYS A 18 9.01 -13.40 14.63
CA LYS A 18 7.80 -14.22 14.46
C LYS A 18 6.94 -13.77 13.28
N GLU A 19 6.85 -12.47 13.05
CA GLU A 19 6.10 -11.92 11.92
C GLU A 19 6.76 -12.34 10.61
N ILE A 20 8.08 -12.20 10.53
CA ILE A 20 8.86 -12.61 9.36
C ILE A 20 8.66 -14.09 9.10
N GLU A 21 8.83 -14.94 10.11
CA GLU A 21 8.63 -16.38 10.01
C GLU A 21 7.23 -16.72 9.49
N THR A 22 6.19 -16.10 10.06
CA THR A 22 4.80 -16.36 9.68
C THR A 22 4.52 -15.95 8.23
N PHE A 23 4.79 -14.69 7.87
CA PHE A 23 4.42 -14.19 6.54
C PHE A 23 5.32 -14.71 5.42
N SER A 24 6.61 -14.95 5.70
CA SER A 24 7.51 -15.56 4.71
C SER A 24 7.14 -17.01 4.41
N GLN A 25 6.67 -17.76 5.41
CA GLN A 25 6.19 -19.13 5.22
C GLN A 25 4.89 -19.13 4.42
N LEU A 26 3.91 -18.30 4.82
CA LEU A 26 2.62 -18.20 4.12
C LEU A 26 2.78 -17.83 2.64
N GLU A 27 3.61 -16.83 2.31
CA GLU A 27 3.81 -16.44 0.90
C GLU A 27 4.53 -17.53 0.10
N LEU A 28 5.47 -18.26 0.70
CA LEU A 28 6.19 -19.35 0.04
C LEU A 28 5.29 -20.56 -0.19
N GLU A 29 4.54 -20.98 0.83
CA GLU A 29 3.61 -22.10 0.71
C GLU A 29 2.57 -21.85 -0.38
N ASN A 30 2.07 -20.62 -0.51
CA ASN A 30 1.12 -20.29 -1.58
C ASN A 30 1.75 -20.20 -2.98
N LEU A 31 2.97 -19.65 -3.11
CA LEU A 31 3.61 -19.44 -4.42
C LEU A 31 4.41 -20.66 -4.93
N ILE A 32 4.96 -21.46 -4.03
CA ILE A 32 5.90 -22.55 -4.32
C ILE A 32 5.36 -23.92 -3.90
N GLY A 33 4.52 -23.98 -2.86
CA GLY A 33 4.09 -25.21 -2.20
C GLY A 33 4.93 -25.53 -0.96
N ASP A 34 4.94 -26.80 -0.56
CA ASP A 34 5.56 -27.23 0.70
C ASP A 34 7.05 -26.86 0.78
N VAL A 35 7.44 -26.14 1.84
CA VAL A 35 8.82 -25.74 2.11
C VAL A 35 9.26 -26.15 3.53
N GLU A 36 10.50 -26.60 3.67
CA GLU A 36 11.09 -26.92 4.97
C GLU A 36 11.76 -25.67 5.57
N PRO A 37 11.47 -25.28 6.83
CA PRO A 37 12.13 -24.16 7.48
C PRO A 37 13.61 -24.46 7.76
N ILE A 38 14.48 -23.49 7.46
CA ILE A 38 15.92 -23.54 7.71
C ILE A 38 16.28 -22.48 8.74
N ASP A 39 16.39 -22.89 10.00
CA ASP A 39 16.75 -21.99 11.11
C ASP A 39 18.23 -21.65 11.14
N ASN A 40 19.06 -22.51 10.55
CA ASN A 40 20.47 -22.25 10.37
C ASN A 40 20.90 -22.77 8.99
N VAL A 41 21.57 -21.93 8.20
CA VAL A 41 21.97 -22.27 6.82
C VAL A 41 22.80 -23.56 6.73
N PHE A 42 23.53 -23.93 7.79
CA PHE A 42 24.27 -25.19 7.82
C PHE A 42 23.37 -26.43 7.87
N GLN A 43 22.08 -26.29 8.21
CA GLN A 43 21.10 -27.38 8.11
C GLN A 43 20.89 -27.84 6.66
N LEU A 44 21.24 -27.02 5.66
CA LEU A 44 21.27 -27.45 4.26
C LEU A 44 22.20 -28.66 4.05
N SER A 45 23.23 -28.83 4.89
CA SER A 45 24.13 -29.99 4.86
C SER A 45 23.49 -31.31 5.35
N LYS A 46 22.25 -31.27 5.86
CA LYS A 46 21.46 -32.49 6.10
C LYS A 46 21.12 -33.20 4.80
N GLN A 47 21.02 -32.47 3.69
CA GLN A 47 20.88 -33.05 2.36
C GLN A 47 22.27 -33.49 1.86
N PRO A 48 22.53 -34.79 1.67
CA PRO A 48 23.87 -35.31 1.35
C PRO A 48 24.47 -34.70 0.08
N GLU A 49 23.63 -34.40 -0.90
CA GLU A 49 24.01 -33.74 -2.16
C GLU A 49 24.52 -32.33 -1.91
N VAL A 50 23.75 -31.52 -1.17
CA VAL A 50 24.10 -30.13 -0.86
C VAL A 50 25.35 -30.07 0.03
N LYS A 51 25.48 -30.96 1.01
CA LYS A 51 26.68 -31.05 1.87
C LYS A 51 27.98 -31.15 1.07
N ARG A 52 28.03 -32.05 0.08
CA ARG A 52 29.22 -32.25 -0.78
C ARG A 52 29.56 -31.02 -1.61
N ILE A 53 28.57 -30.22 -1.98
CA ILE A 53 28.76 -28.96 -2.71
C ILE A 53 29.38 -27.92 -1.76
N LEU A 54 28.77 -27.75 -0.58
CA LEU A 54 29.23 -26.78 0.42
C LEU A 54 30.67 -27.06 0.85
N GLU A 55 31.04 -28.31 1.11
CA GLU A 55 32.41 -28.68 1.53
C GLU A 55 33.50 -28.33 0.50
N LYS A 56 33.13 -28.09 -0.77
CA LYS A 56 34.08 -27.94 -1.88
C LYS A 56 34.25 -26.50 -2.38
N ASP A 57 33.34 -25.59 -2.05
CA ASP A 57 33.38 -24.22 -2.55
C ASP A 57 33.16 -23.19 -1.44
N ILE A 58 34.24 -22.50 -1.07
CA ILE A 58 34.22 -21.46 -0.03
C ILE A 58 33.47 -20.20 -0.48
N ASN A 59 33.43 -19.90 -1.77
CA ASN A 59 32.73 -18.71 -2.29
C ASN A 59 31.21 -18.90 -2.19
N LEU A 60 30.72 -20.10 -2.48
CA LEU A 60 29.31 -20.46 -2.27
C LEU A 60 28.96 -20.44 -0.79
N GLN A 61 29.81 -20.97 0.09
CA GLN A 61 29.61 -20.86 1.54
C GLN A 61 29.49 -19.39 1.95
N ASN A 62 30.42 -18.53 1.51
CA ASN A 62 30.38 -17.09 1.77
C ASN A 62 29.09 -16.46 1.22
N ALA A 63 28.62 -16.85 0.03
CA ALA A 63 27.37 -16.36 -0.55
C ALA A 63 26.15 -16.72 0.31
N LEU A 64 26.11 -17.96 0.81
CA LEU A 64 25.02 -18.45 1.64
C LEU A 64 25.04 -17.81 3.03
N THR A 65 26.21 -17.59 3.61
CA THR A 65 26.37 -17.01 4.95
C THR A 65 26.36 -15.48 4.99
N ASP A 66 26.53 -14.81 3.86
CA ASP A 66 26.52 -13.35 3.79
C ASP A 66 25.19 -12.76 4.28
N SER A 67 25.23 -11.76 5.16
CA SER A 67 24.04 -11.01 5.57
C SER A 67 22.85 -11.86 6.05
N LEU A 68 23.13 -12.96 6.76
CA LEU A 68 22.11 -13.80 7.37
C LEU A 68 21.39 -13.08 8.50
N PRO A 69 20.11 -13.42 8.76
CA PRO A 69 19.39 -12.96 9.94
C PRO A 69 20.16 -13.22 11.23
N ARG A 70 20.29 -12.21 12.09
CA ARG A 70 21.00 -12.39 13.38
C ARG A 70 20.23 -13.26 14.38
N ARG A 71 18.91 -13.38 14.20
CA ARG A 71 17.99 -14.11 15.09
C ARG A 71 16.88 -14.72 14.26
N GLY A 72 16.39 -15.88 14.70
CA GLY A 72 15.27 -16.57 14.06
C GLY A 72 15.71 -17.37 12.84
N ARG A 73 14.77 -17.59 11.93
CA ARG A 73 14.96 -18.41 10.73
C ARG A 73 15.96 -17.79 9.75
N HIS A 74 16.76 -18.60 9.04
CA HIS A 74 17.68 -18.14 7.98
C HIS A 74 17.06 -18.22 6.57
N GLY A 75 16.11 -19.13 6.37
CA GLY A 75 15.44 -19.31 5.09
C GLY A 75 14.50 -20.51 5.06
N TYR A 76 14.21 -20.95 3.84
CA TYR A 76 13.37 -22.12 3.57
C TYR A 76 13.99 -22.97 2.45
N LEU A 77 13.79 -24.28 2.52
CA LEU A 77 14.27 -25.24 1.53
C LEU A 77 13.07 -25.92 0.87
N TRP A 78 12.96 -25.78 -0.44
CA TRP A 78 12.07 -26.59 -1.26
C TRP A 78 12.83 -27.73 -1.91
N ILE A 79 12.20 -28.90 -2.00
CA ILE A 79 12.76 -30.11 -2.60
C ILE A 79 11.70 -30.75 -3.50
N GLY A 80 12.06 -31.01 -4.76
CA GLY A 80 11.16 -31.72 -5.67
C GLY A 80 11.81 -32.13 -6.98
N ASP A 81 11.08 -32.89 -7.78
CA ASP A 81 11.58 -33.42 -9.06
C ASP A 81 11.44 -32.40 -10.21
N ASN A 82 10.41 -31.55 -10.15
CA ASN A 82 10.11 -30.52 -11.14
C ASN A 82 10.17 -29.14 -10.50
N LEU A 83 10.87 -28.19 -11.13
CA LEU A 83 10.96 -26.84 -10.57
C LEU A 83 9.56 -26.21 -10.50
N PRO A 84 9.24 -25.54 -9.37
CA PRO A 84 8.04 -24.71 -9.29
C PRO A 84 8.19 -23.49 -10.21
N ASP A 85 7.17 -22.64 -10.27
CA ASP A 85 7.26 -21.36 -10.98
C ASP A 85 8.14 -20.37 -10.19
N VAL A 86 9.46 -20.59 -10.27
CA VAL A 86 10.48 -19.75 -9.63
C VAL A 86 10.39 -18.32 -10.13
N VAL A 87 9.92 -18.10 -11.36
CA VAL A 87 9.88 -16.77 -11.96
C VAL A 87 8.82 -15.90 -11.32
N ASN A 88 7.60 -16.43 -11.22
CA ASN A 88 6.51 -15.82 -10.48
C ASN A 88 6.88 -15.60 -9.01
N ALA A 89 7.61 -16.54 -8.39
CA ALA A 89 8.09 -16.33 -7.03
C ALA A 89 9.14 -15.19 -6.93
N LEU A 90 10.10 -15.11 -7.87
CA LEU A 90 11.10 -14.04 -7.87
C LEU A 90 10.49 -12.64 -8.08
N SER A 91 9.38 -12.52 -8.83
CA SER A 91 8.64 -11.24 -8.99
C SER A 91 7.87 -10.85 -7.74
N ARG A 92 7.40 -11.81 -6.94
CA ARG A 92 6.41 -11.57 -5.88
C ARG A 92 6.94 -11.69 -4.46
N LEU A 93 8.00 -12.45 -4.19
CA LEU A 93 8.43 -12.70 -2.81
C LEU A 93 8.87 -11.42 -2.08
N SER A 94 8.29 -11.18 -0.91
CA SER A 94 8.47 -9.95 -0.15
C SER A 94 9.47 -10.07 1.01
N TYR A 95 9.61 -11.25 1.61
CA TYR A 95 10.57 -11.50 2.71
C TYR A 95 11.82 -12.26 2.28
N ILE A 96 11.85 -12.77 1.05
CA ILE A 96 13.00 -13.46 0.49
C ILE A 96 13.89 -12.45 -0.23
N LYS A 97 15.19 -12.46 0.09
CA LYS A 97 16.20 -11.58 -0.52
C LYS A 97 16.88 -12.26 -1.70
N GLU A 98 17.24 -13.52 -1.53
CA GLU A 98 18.08 -14.29 -2.45
C GLU A 98 17.52 -15.70 -2.59
N VAL A 99 17.61 -16.27 -3.79
CA VAL A 99 17.19 -17.65 -4.07
C VAL A 99 18.37 -18.41 -4.66
N PHE A 100 18.66 -19.58 -4.13
CA PHE A 100 19.72 -20.47 -4.60
C PHE A 100 19.12 -21.72 -5.22
N LEU A 101 19.38 -21.97 -6.51
CA LEU A 101 18.98 -23.19 -7.21
C LEU A 101 20.18 -24.12 -7.32
N PHE A 102 20.08 -25.29 -6.72
CA PHE A 102 21.08 -26.36 -6.86
C PHE A 102 20.59 -27.34 -7.93
N GLN A 103 21.33 -27.41 -9.03
CA GLN A 103 21.03 -28.28 -10.17
C GLN A 103 22.28 -29.07 -10.57
N GLN A 104 22.11 -30.24 -11.17
CA GLN A 104 23.25 -30.99 -11.69
C GLN A 104 23.70 -30.46 -13.05
N LEU A 105 25.01 -30.45 -13.28
CA LEU A 105 25.62 -29.87 -14.48
C LEU A 105 25.18 -30.55 -15.79
N LEU A 106 24.77 -31.82 -15.72
CA LEU A 106 24.27 -32.58 -16.87
C LEU A 106 22.82 -32.26 -17.23
N GLU A 107 22.08 -31.62 -16.34
CA GLU A 107 20.70 -31.22 -16.63
C GLU A 107 20.70 -29.95 -17.48
N PRO A 108 19.78 -29.83 -18.45
CA PRO A 108 19.68 -28.62 -19.25
C PRO A 108 19.38 -27.43 -18.35
N GLU A 109 20.01 -26.30 -18.66
CA GLU A 109 19.70 -25.03 -18.00
C GLU A 109 18.19 -24.73 -18.11
N PRO A 110 17.52 -24.37 -16.99
CA PRO A 110 16.10 -24.08 -16.97
C PRO A 110 15.72 -22.99 -17.97
N ASP A 111 14.60 -23.16 -18.66
CA ASP A 111 14.17 -22.25 -19.72
C ASP A 111 13.98 -20.82 -19.22
N PHE A 112 13.57 -20.63 -17.95
CA PHE A 112 13.41 -19.30 -17.38
C PHE A 112 14.73 -18.52 -17.27
N ILE A 113 15.86 -19.21 -17.09
CA ILE A 113 17.19 -18.58 -17.09
C ILE A 113 17.51 -18.03 -18.48
N LYS A 114 17.16 -18.79 -19.54
CA LYS A 114 17.40 -18.37 -20.93
C LYS A 114 16.49 -17.24 -21.38
N GLN A 115 15.22 -17.26 -20.96
CA GLN A 115 14.18 -16.37 -21.50
C GLN A 115 14.04 -15.05 -20.71
N ARG A 116 13.87 -15.12 -19.39
CA ARG A 116 13.53 -13.95 -18.57
C ARG A 116 14.75 -13.33 -17.87
N LEU A 117 15.81 -14.10 -17.59
CA LEU A 117 16.99 -13.59 -16.91
C LEU A 117 18.04 -12.94 -17.82
N LYS A 118 17.81 -12.81 -19.13
CA LYS A 118 18.75 -12.11 -20.03
C LYS A 118 19.08 -10.68 -19.56
N ASN A 119 18.15 -10.04 -18.86
CA ASN A 119 18.32 -8.69 -18.31
C ASN A 119 18.62 -8.67 -16.80
N MET A 120 18.51 -9.81 -16.12
CA MET A 120 18.67 -9.89 -14.67
C MET A 120 20.04 -10.45 -14.33
N THR A 121 20.80 -9.72 -13.53
CA THR A 121 22.08 -10.24 -13.02
C THR A 121 21.81 -11.46 -12.14
N PHE A 122 22.52 -12.56 -12.38
CA PHE A 122 22.61 -13.72 -11.49
C PHE A 122 24.07 -14.14 -11.34
N LEU A 123 24.38 -14.93 -10.31
CA LEU A 123 25.70 -15.56 -10.16
C LEU A 123 25.57 -17.07 -10.37
N GLU A 124 26.60 -17.64 -10.98
CA GLU A 124 26.71 -19.07 -11.25
C GLU A 124 27.96 -19.63 -10.57
N PHE A 125 27.81 -20.78 -9.92
CA PHE A 125 28.88 -21.52 -9.27
C PHE A 125 28.91 -22.94 -9.84
N ASP A 126 29.95 -23.27 -10.61
CA ASP A 126 30.18 -24.62 -11.11
C ASP A 126 31.05 -25.41 -10.12
N ILE A 127 30.46 -26.41 -9.45
CA ILE A 127 31.07 -27.15 -8.35
C ILE A 127 30.97 -28.66 -8.65
N ASN A 128 32.01 -29.20 -9.30
CA ASN A 128 32.08 -30.59 -9.78
C ASN A 128 30.95 -30.94 -10.77
N LEU A 129 30.00 -31.79 -10.36
CA LEU A 129 28.85 -32.24 -11.14
C LEU A 129 27.59 -31.41 -10.85
N TRP A 130 27.75 -30.30 -10.13
CA TRP A 130 26.67 -29.40 -9.74
C TRP A 130 26.92 -27.99 -10.27
N ARG A 131 25.82 -27.32 -10.54
CA ARG A 131 25.73 -25.91 -10.86
C ARG A 131 24.78 -25.28 -9.86
N VAL A 132 25.21 -24.20 -9.22
CA VAL A 132 24.38 -23.43 -8.31
C VAL A 132 24.15 -22.05 -8.90
N TYR A 133 22.89 -21.66 -9.03
CA TYR A 133 22.52 -20.32 -9.44
C TYR A 133 22.06 -19.51 -8.24
N LYS A 134 22.53 -18.27 -8.11
CA LYS A 134 22.06 -17.29 -7.13
C LYS A 134 21.28 -16.19 -7.85
N PHE A 135 20.03 -16.02 -7.46
CA PHE A 135 19.13 -14.97 -7.92
C PHE A 135 18.84 -13.99 -6.78
N TRP A 136 18.51 -12.76 -7.16
CA TRP A 136 17.94 -11.76 -6.25
C TRP A 136 16.45 -11.65 -6.53
N THR A 137 15.63 -11.38 -5.52
CA THR A 137 14.19 -11.16 -5.72
C THR A 137 13.90 -9.74 -6.23
N PHE A 138 12.72 -9.51 -6.81
CA PHE A 138 12.27 -8.15 -7.14
C PHE A 138 12.27 -7.23 -5.92
N SER A 139 11.83 -7.75 -4.77
CA SER A 139 11.85 -7.01 -3.52
C SER A 139 13.27 -6.54 -3.17
N TYR A 140 14.34 -7.28 -3.50
CA TYR A 140 15.72 -6.81 -3.34
C TYR A 140 16.04 -5.57 -4.16
N PHE A 141 15.74 -5.57 -5.45
CA PHE A 141 15.95 -4.41 -6.31
C PHE A 141 15.08 -3.22 -5.90
N LEU A 142 13.84 -3.47 -5.50
CA LEU A 142 12.91 -2.46 -5.02
C LEU A 142 13.45 -1.79 -3.75
N ASN A 143 13.88 -2.56 -2.76
CA ASN A 143 14.44 -2.03 -1.51
C ASN A 143 15.66 -1.15 -1.75
N ARG A 144 16.57 -1.60 -2.62
CA ARG A 144 17.77 -0.84 -3.01
C ARG A 144 17.40 0.45 -3.73
N THR A 145 16.47 0.39 -4.68
CA THR A 145 15.96 1.57 -5.39
C THR A 145 15.38 2.60 -4.42
N LEU A 146 14.59 2.14 -3.46
CA LEU A 146 13.91 3.04 -2.53
C LEU A 146 14.89 3.67 -1.54
N TYR A 147 15.92 2.94 -1.13
CA TYR A 147 17.03 3.51 -0.37
C TYR A 147 17.77 4.59 -1.17
N ILE A 148 18.11 4.32 -2.44
CA ILE A 148 18.72 5.33 -3.34
C ILE A 148 17.85 6.60 -3.39
N GLY A 149 16.53 6.44 -3.46
CA GLY A 149 15.59 7.57 -3.41
C GLY A 149 15.60 8.38 -2.11
N THR A 150 15.98 7.80 -0.97
CA THR A 150 16.11 8.55 0.29
C THR A 150 17.32 9.47 0.31
N ILE A 151 18.46 8.96 -0.18
CA ILE A 151 19.76 9.63 -0.11
C ILE A 151 19.98 10.56 -1.31
N SER A 152 19.27 10.35 -2.41
CA SER A 152 19.36 11.20 -3.60
C SER A 152 18.35 12.34 -3.57
N LYS A 153 18.72 13.46 -4.19
CA LYS A 153 17.92 14.68 -4.39
C LYS A 153 17.91 15.12 -5.85
N THR A 154 18.74 14.51 -6.70
CA THR A 154 18.84 14.84 -8.13
C THR A 154 18.95 13.57 -8.99
N GLU A 155 18.71 13.68 -10.30
CA GLU A 155 18.92 12.57 -11.25
C GLU A 155 20.36 12.08 -11.29
N SER A 156 21.32 13.01 -11.21
CA SER A 156 22.76 12.68 -11.26
C SER A 156 23.16 11.81 -10.07
N GLU A 157 22.69 12.15 -8.87
CA GLU A 157 22.93 11.34 -7.66
C GLU A 157 22.25 9.97 -7.77
N ILE A 158 21.03 9.91 -8.31
CA ILE A 158 20.34 8.64 -8.56
C ILE A 158 21.17 7.76 -9.51
N ASP A 159 21.69 8.33 -10.60
CA ASP A 159 22.47 7.61 -11.59
C ASP A 159 23.80 7.09 -11.04
N GLU A 160 24.50 7.91 -10.26
CA GLU A 160 25.73 7.51 -9.58
C GLU A 160 25.47 6.35 -8.61
N HIS A 161 24.46 6.47 -7.75
CA HIS A 161 24.13 5.40 -6.80
C HIS A 161 23.68 4.11 -7.48
N PHE A 162 22.92 4.18 -8.59
CA PHE A 162 22.53 2.99 -9.36
C PHE A 162 23.72 2.35 -10.09
N LYS A 163 24.70 3.15 -10.52
CA LYS A 163 25.95 2.63 -11.08
C LYS A 163 26.72 1.84 -10.02
N THR A 164 26.91 2.40 -8.83
CA THR A 164 27.53 1.70 -7.69
C THR A 164 26.79 0.42 -7.36
N PHE A 165 25.46 0.45 -7.27
CA PHE A 165 24.65 -0.74 -7.02
C PHE A 165 24.83 -1.81 -8.11
N ARG A 166 24.93 -1.42 -9.39
CA ARG A 166 25.19 -2.37 -10.49
C ARG A 166 26.56 -3.03 -10.37
N ASP A 167 27.56 -2.29 -9.93
CA ASP A 167 28.91 -2.81 -9.76
C ASP A 167 28.99 -3.75 -8.54
N GLU A 168 28.26 -3.46 -7.46
CA GLU A 168 28.09 -4.37 -6.31
C GLU A 168 27.53 -5.74 -6.71
N LEU A 169 26.51 -5.77 -7.58
CA LEU A 169 25.89 -7.03 -8.04
C LEU A 169 26.85 -7.96 -8.79
N LYS A 170 27.94 -7.42 -9.36
CA LYS A 170 28.95 -8.19 -10.08
C LYS A 170 30.08 -8.69 -9.18
N LEU A 171 30.14 -8.21 -7.94
CA LEU A 171 31.19 -8.64 -7.03
C LEU A 171 30.97 -10.08 -6.56
N ALA A 172 32.07 -10.81 -6.48
CA ALA A 172 32.06 -12.11 -5.84
C ALA A 172 31.71 -11.95 -4.34
N PRO A 173 31.00 -12.92 -3.73
CA PRO A 173 30.69 -12.93 -2.31
C PRO A 173 31.93 -12.64 -1.45
N GLY A 174 31.82 -11.71 -0.50
CA GLY A 174 32.92 -11.33 0.40
C GLY A 174 33.93 -10.32 -0.16
N LYS A 175 33.80 -9.89 -1.43
CA LYS A 175 34.54 -8.73 -1.94
C LYS A 175 33.75 -7.45 -1.63
N LEU A 176 34.39 -6.51 -0.94
CA LEU A 176 33.85 -5.18 -0.67
C LEU A 176 34.30 -4.23 -1.80
N VAL A 177 33.41 -3.37 -2.29
CA VAL A 177 33.85 -2.15 -3.00
C VAL A 177 34.52 -1.25 -1.95
N ASP A 178 35.56 -0.50 -2.31
CA ASP A 178 36.17 0.55 -1.45
C ASP A 178 35.18 1.70 -1.10
N THR A 179 33.94 1.66 -1.59
CA THR A 179 32.85 2.57 -1.19
C THR A 179 32.17 2.03 0.06
N ASP A 180 32.54 2.51 1.26
CA ASP A 180 32.01 2.12 2.60
C ASP A 180 30.73 1.26 2.56
N PRO A 181 30.84 -0.06 2.28
CA PRO A 181 29.66 -0.91 2.02
C PRO A 181 28.88 -1.16 3.30
N SER A 182 29.52 -0.94 4.44
CA SER A 182 28.92 -0.91 5.77
C SER A 182 27.78 0.11 5.87
N GLN A 183 27.75 1.17 5.05
CA GLN A 183 26.65 2.14 5.06
C GLN A 183 25.48 1.76 4.14
N MET A 184 25.67 1.01 3.06
CA MET A 184 24.55 0.63 2.17
C MET A 184 23.95 -0.73 2.52
N ILE A 185 24.76 -1.74 2.86
CA ILE A 185 24.26 -3.11 3.14
C ILE A 185 23.58 -3.21 4.51
N SER A 186 24.03 -2.42 5.50
CA SER A 186 23.43 -2.41 6.85
C SER A 186 22.13 -1.61 6.98
N PHE A 187 21.77 -0.86 5.93
CA PHE A 187 20.60 0.03 5.86
C PHE A 187 19.42 -0.59 5.10
N VAL A 188 19.16 -1.89 5.30
CA VAL A 188 17.81 -2.42 5.07
C VAL A 188 16.91 -1.78 6.15
N GLN A 189 16.43 -0.56 5.88
CA GLN A 189 15.50 0.14 6.76
C GLN A 189 14.13 -0.56 6.75
N ASP A 190 13.43 -0.47 7.87
CA ASP A 190 12.17 -1.16 8.15
C ASP A 190 10.95 -0.71 7.31
N SER A 191 11.06 0.17 6.31
CA SER A 191 9.96 0.34 5.34
C SER A 191 10.40 0.99 4.02
N PRO A 192 10.51 0.23 2.92
CA PRO A 192 10.94 0.74 1.62
C PRO A 192 9.92 1.74 1.03
N ILE A 193 8.64 1.55 1.31
CA ILE A 193 7.53 2.02 0.45
C ILE A 193 7.06 3.43 0.83
N LYS A 194 7.54 3.94 1.97
CA LYS A 194 7.40 5.36 2.34
C LYS A 194 7.86 6.30 1.23
N ASN A 195 8.83 5.88 0.41
CA ASN A 195 9.34 6.71 -0.69
C ASN A 195 8.48 6.66 -1.96
N LEU A 196 7.68 5.61 -2.18
CA LEU A 196 6.73 5.61 -3.31
C LEU A 196 5.44 6.33 -2.95
N ASN A 197 4.97 6.23 -1.70
CA ASN A 197 3.72 6.85 -1.29
C ASN A 197 3.78 8.39 -1.41
N LEU A 198 2.86 8.97 -2.17
CA LEU A 198 2.70 10.41 -2.36
C LEU A 198 2.02 11.10 -1.18
N ASP A 199 1.37 10.37 -0.26
CA ASP A 199 0.69 10.97 0.89
C ASP A 199 1.68 11.39 1.98
N GLN A 200 2.10 12.66 1.91
CA GLN A 200 2.99 13.25 2.92
C GLN A 200 2.25 13.56 4.24
N ARG A 201 0.92 13.43 4.29
CA ARG A 201 0.11 13.84 5.43
C ARG A 201 0.15 12.81 6.56
N ASN A 202 0.35 11.54 6.23
CA ASN A 202 0.26 10.40 7.17
C ASN A 202 1.63 9.74 7.46
N GLN A 203 2.75 10.37 7.07
CA GLN A 203 4.11 9.80 7.18
C GLN A 203 4.61 9.48 8.60
N ASN A 204 3.96 10.01 9.64
CA ASN A 204 4.27 9.71 11.04
C ASN A 204 3.53 8.46 11.56
N ASP A 205 2.42 8.09 10.93
CA ASP A 205 1.65 6.87 11.27
C ASP A 205 2.11 5.66 10.44
N SER A 206 2.86 5.89 9.36
CA SER A 206 3.29 4.90 8.36
C SER A 206 4.71 4.36 8.55
N GLN A 207 5.22 4.29 9.79
CA GLN A 207 6.49 3.59 10.07
C GLN A 207 6.41 2.07 9.83
N LEU A 208 5.26 1.58 9.37
CA LEU A 208 5.05 0.19 9.05
C LEU A 208 5.83 -0.23 7.81
N ASN A 209 6.64 -1.26 7.99
CA ASN A 209 7.06 -2.13 6.90
C ASN A 209 5.80 -2.61 6.15
N ASN A 210 5.74 -2.47 4.83
CA ASN A 210 4.61 -2.95 4.03
C ASN A 210 4.82 -4.39 3.51
N ARG A 211 5.94 -5.05 3.81
CA ARG A 211 6.21 -6.43 3.34
C ARG A 211 5.14 -7.43 3.75
N TRP A 212 4.63 -7.35 4.99
CA TRP A 212 3.55 -8.23 5.43
C TRP A 212 2.29 -8.06 4.58
N LEU A 213 1.99 -6.83 4.12
CA LEU A 213 0.85 -6.56 3.24
C LEU A 213 1.07 -7.20 1.87
N HIS A 214 2.30 -7.12 1.35
CA HIS A 214 2.70 -7.80 0.12
C HIS A 214 2.61 -9.34 0.24
N ALA A 215 3.10 -9.91 1.34
CA ALA A 215 2.97 -11.35 1.63
C ALA A 215 1.49 -11.78 1.74
N LEU A 216 0.64 -10.96 2.37
CA LEU A 216 -0.81 -11.20 2.41
C LEU A 216 -1.43 -11.17 1.03
N ILE A 217 -1.08 -10.20 0.18
CA ILE A 217 -1.53 -10.16 -1.22
C ILE A 217 -1.12 -11.45 -1.95
N ASN A 218 0.11 -11.93 -1.73
CA ASN A 218 0.57 -13.21 -2.27
C ASN A 218 -0.13 -14.43 -1.67
N THR A 219 -0.75 -14.31 -0.50
CA THR A 219 -1.55 -15.38 0.11
C THR A 219 -2.98 -15.38 -0.45
N ILE A 220 -3.51 -14.19 -0.77
CA ILE A 220 -4.88 -14.02 -1.27
C ILE A 220 -4.95 -14.32 -2.77
N SER A 221 -4.00 -13.78 -3.54
CA SER A 221 -3.91 -13.98 -4.99
C SER A 221 -2.90 -15.07 -5.31
N LYS A 222 -3.33 -16.08 -6.07
CA LYS A 222 -2.54 -17.22 -6.53
C LYS A 222 -1.77 -16.90 -7.82
N SER A 223 -2.25 -15.98 -8.66
CA SER A 223 -1.69 -15.68 -10.00
C SER A 223 -1.48 -14.19 -10.28
N GLU A 224 -0.55 -13.85 -11.19
CA GLU A 224 -0.22 -12.48 -11.64
C GLU A 224 -1.38 -11.79 -12.39
N ASN A 225 -2.49 -12.47 -12.67
CA ASN A 225 -3.65 -11.86 -13.34
C ASN A 225 -4.90 -11.80 -12.47
N ASP A 226 -4.83 -12.30 -11.24
CA ASP A 226 -5.98 -12.27 -10.33
C ASP A 226 -6.44 -10.84 -10.11
N GLN A 227 -7.76 -10.68 -10.02
CA GLN A 227 -8.40 -9.42 -9.72
C GLN A 227 -8.73 -9.35 -8.23
N LEU A 228 -7.99 -8.51 -7.50
CA LEU A 228 -8.27 -8.17 -6.12
C LEU A 228 -9.24 -7.00 -6.02
N PHE A 229 -10.02 -6.99 -4.95
CA PHE A 229 -10.84 -5.85 -4.56
C PHE A 229 -10.38 -5.26 -3.23
N ASN A 230 -10.12 -3.95 -3.24
CA ASN A 230 -9.88 -3.16 -2.04
C ASN A 230 -10.96 -2.06 -1.88
N PRO A 231 -11.96 -2.28 -1.03
CA PRO A 231 -13.10 -1.38 -0.84
C PRO A 231 -12.77 -0.10 -0.06
N PHE A 232 -11.55 -0.02 0.49
CA PHE A 232 -11.04 1.12 1.24
C PHE A 232 -9.61 1.45 0.80
N SER A 233 -9.50 2.17 -0.32
CA SER A 233 -8.21 2.49 -0.94
C SER A 233 -7.28 3.23 0.02
N GLY A 234 -7.83 4.10 0.87
CA GLY A 234 -7.05 4.90 1.80
C GLY A 234 -5.95 5.66 1.07
N ASN A 235 -4.72 5.59 1.58
CA ASN A 235 -3.58 6.21 0.93
C ASN A 235 -3.01 5.39 -0.25
N GLY A 236 -3.66 4.30 -0.68
CA GLY A 236 -3.22 3.47 -1.80
C GLY A 236 -2.09 2.47 -1.48
N SER A 237 -1.83 2.15 -0.21
CA SER A 237 -0.76 1.19 0.13
C SER A 237 -1.04 -0.21 -0.43
N VAL A 238 -2.26 -0.73 -0.23
CA VAL A 238 -2.70 -2.02 -0.81
C VAL A 238 -2.61 -2.01 -2.32
N LEU A 239 -2.98 -0.88 -2.94
CA LEU A 239 -2.92 -0.70 -4.39
C LEU A 239 -1.48 -0.79 -4.91
N ILE A 240 -0.55 -0.07 -4.29
CA ILE A 240 0.87 -0.13 -4.67
C ILE A 240 1.40 -1.55 -4.50
N GLU A 241 1.18 -2.19 -3.35
CA GLU A 241 1.68 -3.56 -3.13
C GLU A 241 1.13 -4.55 -4.15
N SER A 242 -0.15 -4.44 -4.50
CA SER A 242 -0.79 -5.33 -5.49
C SER A 242 -0.15 -5.15 -6.85
N LEU A 243 0.00 -3.90 -7.31
CA LEU A 243 0.67 -3.59 -8.57
C LEU A 243 2.10 -4.10 -8.60
N LEU A 244 2.86 -3.95 -7.51
CA LEU A 244 4.23 -4.45 -7.38
C LEU A 244 4.31 -5.98 -7.36
N ALA A 245 3.29 -6.66 -6.84
CA ALA A 245 3.12 -8.12 -6.88
C ALA A 245 2.61 -8.64 -8.23
N GLY A 246 2.40 -7.75 -9.21
CA GLY A 246 1.83 -8.09 -10.51
C GLY A 246 0.31 -8.25 -10.51
N VAL A 247 -0.36 -8.13 -9.37
CA VAL A 247 -1.78 -8.45 -9.20
C VAL A 247 -2.66 -7.27 -9.64
N ASN A 248 -3.76 -7.57 -10.36
CA ASN A 248 -4.73 -6.57 -10.75
C ASN A 248 -5.59 -6.18 -9.55
N ILE A 249 -5.95 -4.90 -9.44
CA ILE A 249 -6.71 -4.41 -8.29
C ILE A 249 -7.74 -3.37 -8.67
N THR A 250 -8.96 -3.55 -8.17
CA THR A 250 -10.00 -2.52 -8.12
C THR A 250 -10.02 -1.94 -6.72
N SER A 251 -9.83 -0.64 -6.58
CA SER A 251 -9.80 0.06 -5.30
C SER A 251 -10.86 1.16 -5.23
N ASN A 252 -11.64 1.17 -4.15
CA ASN A 252 -12.67 2.19 -3.94
C ASN A 252 -12.38 2.99 -2.67
N ASP A 253 -12.68 4.27 -2.65
CA ASP A 253 -12.78 5.03 -1.40
C ASP A 253 -13.81 6.14 -1.54
N LEU A 254 -14.69 6.23 -0.56
CA LEU A 254 -15.70 7.27 -0.51
C LEU A 254 -15.11 8.65 -0.22
N ASN A 255 -13.95 8.72 0.45
CA ASN A 255 -13.22 9.96 0.64
C ASN A 255 -12.47 10.31 -0.66
N PRO A 256 -12.89 11.37 -1.39
CA PRO A 256 -12.32 11.70 -2.70
C PRO A 256 -10.83 12.07 -2.61
N VAL A 257 -10.37 12.56 -1.46
CA VAL A 257 -8.95 12.86 -1.26
C VAL A 257 -8.15 11.56 -1.25
N GLN A 258 -8.62 10.53 -0.56
CA GLN A 258 -7.95 9.23 -0.49
C GLN A 258 -7.99 8.52 -1.85
N ALA A 259 -9.13 8.56 -2.54
CA ALA A 259 -9.26 8.02 -3.90
C ALA A 259 -8.24 8.66 -4.87
N ILE A 260 -8.14 9.99 -4.91
CA ILE A 260 -7.16 10.71 -5.75
C ILE A 260 -5.72 10.34 -5.37
N MET A 261 -5.41 10.26 -4.07
CA MET A 261 -4.07 9.88 -3.62
C MET A 261 -3.72 8.45 -4.02
N SER A 262 -4.68 7.53 -3.93
CA SER A 262 -4.53 6.14 -4.35
C SER A 262 -4.34 6.03 -5.86
N GLU A 263 -5.13 6.75 -6.67
CA GLU A 263 -4.98 6.82 -8.13
C GLU A 263 -3.61 7.38 -8.54
N ALA A 264 -3.18 8.47 -7.90
CA ALA A 264 -1.87 9.08 -8.12
C ALA A 264 -0.73 8.09 -7.79
N ASN A 265 -0.85 7.36 -6.69
CA ASN A 265 0.10 6.32 -6.28
C ASN A 265 0.18 5.17 -7.29
N GLY A 266 -0.95 4.71 -7.83
CA GLY A 266 -0.96 3.72 -8.91
C GLY A 266 -0.34 4.24 -10.20
N SER A 267 -0.60 5.51 -10.51
CA SER A 267 -0.09 6.19 -11.70
C SER A 267 1.43 6.27 -11.74
N LEU A 268 2.09 6.44 -10.58
CA LEU A 268 3.55 6.45 -10.48
C LEU A 268 4.21 5.21 -11.10
N ILE A 269 3.57 4.05 -10.99
CA ILE A 269 4.15 2.79 -11.43
C ILE A 269 4.14 2.70 -12.96
N LYS A 270 3.16 3.29 -13.63
CA LYS A 270 2.88 3.07 -15.05
C LYS A 270 3.33 4.20 -15.98
N LEU A 271 3.42 5.41 -15.47
CA LEU A 271 3.56 6.62 -16.29
C LEU A 271 4.92 6.72 -16.98
N ASP A 272 4.93 7.29 -18.19
CA ASP A 272 6.15 7.77 -18.82
C ASP A 272 6.63 9.10 -18.21
N ILE A 273 7.92 9.16 -17.90
CA ILE A 273 8.52 10.31 -17.23
C ILE A 273 8.70 11.52 -18.16
N GLN A 274 8.95 11.30 -19.46
CA GLN A 274 9.20 12.40 -20.40
C GLN A 274 7.93 13.21 -20.62
N GLU A 275 6.80 12.52 -20.80
CA GLU A 275 5.49 13.15 -20.89
C GLU A 275 5.15 13.95 -19.63
N TYR A 276 5.38 13.39 -18.44
CA TYR A 276 5.14 14.09 -17.17
C TYR A 276 5.92 15.41 -17.06
N ASN A 277 7.23 15.39 -17.33
CA ASN A 277 8.08 16.58 -17.20
C ASN A 277 7.68 17.71 -18.17
N ARG A 278 7.32 17.33 -19.41
CA ARG A 278 6.78 18.28 -20.39
C ARG A 278 5.51 18.95 -19.87
N LEU A 279 4.58 18.17 -19.32
CA LEU A 279 3.30 18.67 -18.82
C LEU A 279 3.42 19.48 -17.53
N VAL A 280 4.38 19.18 -16.65
CA VAL A 280 4.71 20.01 -15.48
C VAL A 280 5.15 21.41 -15.93
N THR A 281 6.03 21.50 -16.94
CA THR A 281 6.49 22.78 -17.49
C THR A 281 5.33 23.56 -18.11
N GLU A 282 4.46 22.88 -18.85
CA GLU A 282 3.26 23.47 -19.43
C GLU A 282 2.29 23.98 -18.34
N LEU A 283 2.06 23.19 -17.29
CA LEU A 283 1.22 23.57 -16.15
C LEU A 283 1.73 24.84 -15.47
N HIS A 284 3.02 24.93 -15.16
CA HIS A 284 3.61 26.14 -14.57
C HIS A 284 3.46 27.37 -15.46
N SER A 285 3.70 27.23 -16.77
CA SER A 285 3.53 28.32 -17.73
C SER A 285 2.09 28.83 -17.76
N LYS A 286 1.10 27.93 -17.84
CA LYS A 286 -0.32 28.31 -17.86
C LYS A 286 -0.79 28.90 -16.54
N ILE A 287 -0.33 28.39 -15.40
CA ILE A 287 -0.61 29.01 -14.10
C ILE A 287 -0.09 30.44 -14.10
N LYS A 288 1.17 30.68 -14.50
CA LYS A 288 1.75 32.02 -14.54
C LYS A 288 0.94 32.97 -15.43
N MET A 289 0.52 32.49 -16.61
CA MET A 289 -0.31 33.24 -17.55
C MET A 289 -1.67 33.65 -16.94
N LEU A 290 -2.39 32.70 -16.33
CA LEU A 290 -3.67 32.96 -15.64
C LEU A 290 -3.52 33.88 -14.42
N MET A 291 -2.32 33.95 -13.83
CA MET A 291 -2.02 34.85 -12.72
C MET A 291 -1.64 36.26 -13.19
N SER A 292 -1.00 36.41 -14.36
CA SER A 292 -0.62 37.71 -14.95
C SER A 292 -1.77 38.43 -15.66
N ALA A 293 -2.84 37.70 -15.96
CA ALA A 293 -4.11 38.20 -16.49
C ALA A 293 -4.58 39.47 -15.77
N SER A 294 -4.32 40.64 -16.37
CA SER A 294 -4.96 41.90 -16.02
C SER A 294 -5.97 42.21 -17.11
N ALA A 295 -7.14 42.74 -16.74
CA ALA A 295 -8.22 43.03 -17.70
C ALA A 295 -7.83 44.00 -18.84
N ALA A 296 -6.63 44.59 -18.81
CA ALA A 296 -6.18 45.66 -19.70
C ALA A 296 -5.16 45.24 -20.78
N THR A 297 -4.69 43.99 -20.82
CA THR A 297 -3.65 43.55 -21.79
C THR A 297 -4.04 42.25 -22.50
N GLN A 298 -4.93 42.32 -23.50
CA GLN A 298 -5.29 41.16 -24.33
C GLN A 298 -5.56 41.55 -25.79
N THR A 299 -4.61 41.26 -26.68
CA THR A 299 -4.72 41.44 -28.14
C THR A 299 -4.52 40.14 -28.95
N ASP A 300 -4.76 38.96 -28.36
CA ASP A 300 -4.69 37.68 -29.09
C ASP A 300 -5.98 36.86 -28.99
N LEU A 301 -6.53 36.45 -30.14
CA LEU A 301 -7.86 35.85 -30.29
C LEU A 301 -8.02 34.45 -29.66
N PHE A 302 -6.93 33.72 -29.36
CA PHE A 302 -7.00 32.40 -28.70
C PHE A 302 -7.05 32.50 -27.16
N LEU A 303 -6.55 33.60 -26.59
CA LEU A 303 -6.49 33.87 -25.14
C LEU A 303 -7.87 34.21 -24.54
N TYR A 304 -8.78 34.78 -25.34
CA TYR A 304 -10.09 35.23 -24.89
C TYR A 304 -11.00 34.11 -24.31
N SER A 305 -10.82 32.85 -24.73
CA SER A 305 -11.72 31.77 -24.27
C SER A 305 -11.33 31.18 -22.92
N ALA A 306 -10.10 30.72 -22.74
CA ALA A 306 -9.67 30.06 -21.50
C ALA A 306 -9.46 31.04 -20.34
N GLU A 307 -8.92 32.23 -20.63
CA GLU A 307 -8.71 33.27 -19.60
C GLU A 307 -10.04 33.87 -19.15
N GLY A 308 -10.95 34.16 -20.09
CA GLY A 308 -12.31 34.60 -19.78
C GLY A 308 -13.10 33.54 -18.99
N GLN A 309 -13.01 32.27 -19.38
CA GLN A 309 -13.58 31.16 -18.61
C GLN A 309 -12.98 31.05 -17.21
N PHE A 310 -11.66 31.21 -17.08
CA PHE A 310 -11.00 31.21 -15.78
C PHE A 310 -11.42 32.38 -14.91
N LEU A 311 -11.57 33.60 -15.44
CA LEU A 311 -12.03 34.75 -14.66
C LEU A 311 -13.45 34.54 -14.12
N ASN A 312 -14.36 34.03 -14.95
CA ASN A 312 -15.72 33.68 -14.51
C ASN A 312 -15.71 32.56 -13.46
N PHE A 313 -14.88 31.54 -13.66
CA PHE A 313 -14.65 30.47 -12.69
C PHE A 313 -14.09 31.02 -11.37
N TRP A 314 -13.10 31.92 -11.44
CA TRP A 314 -12.45 32.52 -10.28
C TRP A 314 -13.42 33.38 -9.47
N GLU A 315 -14.27 34.19 -10.11
CA GLU A 315 -15.26 34.98 -9.38
C GLU A 315 -16.28 34.08 -8.64
N THR A 316 -16.64 32.94 -9.24
CA THR A 316 -17.48 31.93 -8.59
C THR A 316 -16.75 31.30 -7.40
N GLU A 317 -15.49 30.91 -7.60
CA GLU A 317 -14.64 30.32 -6.56
C GLU A 317 -14.36 31.27 -5.41
N LYS A 318 -14.14 32.55 -5.70
CA LYS A 318 -13.90 33.59 -4.71
C LYS A 318 -15.10 33.74 -3.77
N LYS A 319 -16.33 33.71 -4.29
CA LYS A 319 -17.55 33.70 -3.47
C LYS A 319 -17.63 32.44 -2.60
N ARG A 320 -17.30 31.29 -3.17
CA ARG A 320 -17.28 30.00 -2.46
C ARG A 320 -16.23 29.94 -1.35
N PHE A 321 -15.01 30.43 -1.58
CA PHE A 321 -13.98 30.50 -0.55
C PHE A 321 -14.38 31.43 0.59
N LYS A 322 -15.07 32.54 0.31
CA LYS A 322 -15.64 33.41 1.33
C LYS A 322 -16.70 32.69 2.17
N SER A 323 -17.58 31.87 1.56
CA SER A 323 -18.60 31.12 2.31
C SER A 323 -18.01 30.03 3.20
N LEU A 324 -16.80 29.54 2.90
CA LEU A 324 -16.06 28.60 3.76
C LEU A 324 -15.41 29.27 4.98
N GLY A 325 -15.48 30.60 5.12
CA GLY A 325 -14.88 31.31 6.25
C GLY A 325 -13.35 31.33 6.24
N LEU A 326 -12.72 31.13 5.08
CA LEU A 326 -11.26 31.12 4.95
C LEU A 326 -10.69 32.55 5.01
N ASN A 327 -9.55 32.72 5.69
CA ASN A 327 -8.93 34.03 5.92
C ASN A 327 -8.60 34.77 4.59
N PRO A 328 -8.97 36.06 4.43
CA PRO A 328 -8.73 36.85 3.23
C PRO A 328 -7.26 37.04 2.81
N GLN A 329 -6.30 36.93 3.75
CA GLN A 329 -4.86 37.08 3.42
C GLN A 329 -4.30 35.98 2.50
N VAL A 330 -5.15 35.05 2.06
CA VAL A 330 -4.84 33.88 1.23
C VAL A 330 -5.34 34.05 -0.22
N GLU A 331 -5.93 35.20 -0.61
CA GLU A 331 -6.58 35.33 -1.94
C GLU A 331 -5.64 34.97 -3.12
N ALA A 332 -4.37 35.39 -3.09
CA ALA A 332 -3.41 35.04 -4.15
C ALA A 332 -3.18 33.52 -4.24
N ILE A 333 -3.05 32.83 -3.10
CA ILE A 333 -2.89 31.37 -3.05
C ILE A 333 -4.19 30.68 -3.47
N GLN A 334 -5.34 31.17 -3.02
CA GLN A 334 -6.66 30.67 -3.46
C GLN A 334 -6.81 30.79 -4.98
N LYS A 335 -6.36 31.90 -5.58
CA LYS A 335 -6.38 32.11 -7.03
C LYS A 335 -5.46 31.12 -7.75
N GLN A 336 -4.27 30.83 -7.20
CA GLN A 336 -3.36 29.82 -7.76
C GLN A 336 -3.91 28.39 -7.63
N ILE A 337 -4.53 28.05 -6.51
CA ILE A 337 -5.23 26.78 -6.31
C ILE A 337 -6.38 26.65 -7.31
N ALA A 338 -7.20 27.70 -7.45
CA ALA A 338 -8.30 27.74 -8.41
C ALA A 338 -7.79 27.63 -9.86
N ALA A 339 -6.70 28.31 -10.22
CA ALA A 339 -6.09 28.23 -11.55
C ALA A 339 -5.61 26.81 -11.86
N THR A 340 -4.88 26.20 -10.91
CA THR A 340 -4.41 24.81 -11.05
C THR A 340 -5.58 23.86 -11.21
N ARG A 341 -6.61 24.00 -10.36
CA ARG A 341 -7.81 23.17 -10.42
C ARG A 341 -8.58 23.34 -11.73
N PHE A 342 -8.74 24.58 -12.19
CA PHE A 342 -9.38 24.90 -13.47
C PHE A 342 -8.68 24.18 -14.62
N LEU A 343 -7.35 24.25 -14.68
CA LEU A 343 -6.55 23.62 -15.73
C LEU A 343 -6.69 22.09 -15.73
N ILE A 344 -6.76 21.47 -14.55
CA ILE A 344 -6.98 20.02 -14.39
C ILE A 344 -8.42 19.63 -14.79
N GLN A 345 -9.42 20.32 -14.24
CA GLN A 345 -10.85 20.01 -14.45
C GLN A 345 -11.28 20.19 -15.91
N THR A 346 -10.75 21.21 -16.59
CA THR A 346 -11.03 21.49 -18.00
C THR A 346 -10.19 20.64 -18.95
N LYS A 347 -9.27 19.82 -18.42
CA LYS A 347 -8.30 19.03 -19.22
C LYS A 347 -7.49 19.91 -20.17
N ALA A 348 -7.23 21.16 -19.78
CA ALA A 348 -6.51 22.14 -20.59
C ALA A 348 -5.00 21.84 -20.71
N ILE A 349 -4.48 20.94 -19.87
CA ILE A 349 -3.09 20.46 -19.90
C ILE A 349 -3.01 19.05 -20.49
N THR A 350 -3.83 18.12 -19.99
CA THR A 350 -3.84 16.74 -20.47
C THR A 350 -5.20 16.07 -20.28
N LYS A 351 -5.50 15.10 -21.15
CA LYS A 351 -6.66 14.22 -21.05
C LYS A 351 -6.40 12.98 -20.18
N SER A 352 -5.13 12.65 -19.90
CA SER A 352 -4.75 11.52 -19.05
C SER A 352 -5.27 11.74 -17.63
N THR A 353 -6.02 10.77 -17.10
CA THR A 353 -6.51 10.81 -15.72
C THR A 353 -5.36 10.58 -14.75
N GLU A 354 -4.39 9.75 -15.11
CA GLU A 354 -3.21 9.42 -14.32
C GLU A 354 -2.35 10.66 -14.00
N ILE A 355 -2.04 11.46 -15.02
CA ILE A 355 -1.24 12.69 -14.84
C ILE A 355 -2.03 13.74 -14.04
N ASN A 356 -3.34 13.85 -14.31
CA ASN A 356 -4.21 14.74 -13.54
C ASN A 356 -4.31 14.31 -12.07
N ALA A 357 -4.31 13.01 -11.76
CA ALA A 357 -4.26 12.49 -10.41
C ALA A 357 -2.93 12.86 -9.72
N LEU A 358 -1.79 12.75 -10.41
CA LEU A 358 -0.49 13.22 -9.90
C LEU A 358 -0.49 14.72 -9.58
N PHE A 359 -1.01 15.56 -10.48
CA PHE A 359 -1.13 17.01 -10.22
C PHE A 359 -2.06 17.31 -9.05
N ASN A 360 -3.20 16.63 -8.95
CA ASN A 360 -4.10 16.77 -7.81
C ASN A 360 -3.43 16.32 -6.51
N SER A 361 -2.64 15.25 -6.52
CA SER A 361 -1.92 14.79 -5.32
C SER A 361 -0.90 15.82 -4.82
N ALA A 362 -0.17 16.49 -5.72
CA ALA A 362 0.73 17.58 -5.39
C ALA A 362 -0.04 18.76 -4.77
N LEU A 363 -1.20 19.09 -5.33
CA LEU A 363 -2.07 20.16 -4.85
C LEU A 363 -2.68 19.85 -3.46
N ILE A 364 -3.13 18.60 -3.24
CA ILE A 364 -3.60 18.09 -1.94
C ILE A 364 -2.51 18.24 -0.88
N ASN A 365 -1.29 17.80 -1.18
CA ASN A 365 -0.16 17.91 -0.25
C ASN A 365 0.17 19.37 0.08
N LEU A 366 0.16 20.26 -0.92
CA LEU A 366 0.36 21.69 -0.71
C LEU A 366 -0.71 22.28 0.22
N ILE A 367 -1.98 21.99 -0.02
CA ILE A 367 -3.08 22.49 0.83
C ILE A 367 -2.95 21.94 2.25
N ALA A 368 -2.63 20.65 2.40
CA ALA A 368 -2.42 20.06 3.72
C ALA A 368 -1.25 20.70 4.48
N GLN A 369 -0.14 21.02 3.80
CA GLN A 369 0.97 21.77 4.38
C GLN A 369 0.56 23.20 4.74
N ALA A 370 -0.26 23.83 3.90
CA ALA A 370 -0.76 25.17 4.12
C ALA A 370 -1.59 25.29 5.39
N ILE A 371 -2.51 24.35 5.58
CA ILE A 371 -3.38 24.26 6.76
C ILE A 371 -2.54 24.06 8.04
N ARG A 372 -1.43 23.31 7.96
CA ARG A 372 -0.56 23.00 9.11
C ARG A 372 0.30 24.19 9.54
N LYS A 373 0.95 24.87 8.59
CA LYS A 373 2.05 25.80 8.92
C LYS A 373 1.59 27.18 9.40
N LYS A 374 0.33 27.59 9.21
CA LYS A 374 -0.20 28.93 9.60
C LYS A 374 0.63 30.16 9.13
N GLU A 375 1.65 29.96 8.31
CA GLU A 375 2.60 30.98 7.83
C GLU A 375 2.33 31.35 6.36
N LYS A 376 2.98 32.43 5.88
CA LYS A 376 2.95 32.83 4.46
C LYS A 376 3.62 31.74 3.61
N LEU A 377 2.83 31.06 2.79
CA LEU A 377 3.32 30.01 1.89
C LEU A 377 3.67 30.59 0.52
N ASN A 378 4.83 30.21 0.00
CA ASN A 378 5.16 30.43 -1.40
C ASN A 378 4.59 29.27 -2.24
N PHE A 379 3.39 29.45 -2.79
CA PHE A 379 2.71 28.42 -3.58
C PHE A 379 3.61 27.88 -4.70
N GLY A 380 4.24 28.77 -5.46
CA GLY A 380 5.04 28.38 -6.64
C GLY A 380 6.19 27.46 -6.26
N GLU A 381 6.92 27.79 -5.19
CA GLU A 381 8.04 27.00 -4.69
C GLU A 381 7.59 25.65 -4.12
N ILE A 382 6.57 25.63 -3.26
CA ILE A 382 6.09 24.40 -2.61
C ILE A 382 5.46 23.45 -3.65
N PHE A 383 4.67 23.99 -4.58
CA PHE A 383 4.04 23.19 -5.63
C PHE A 383 5.08 22.63 -6.60
N SER A 384 6.04 23.46 -7.04
CA SER A 384 7.14 23.00 -7.90
C SER A 384 7.95 21.90 -7.23
N LYS A 385 8.25 22.05 -5.93
CA LYS A 385 8.94 21.03 -5.15
C LYS A 385 8.13 19.72 -5.10
N ALA A 386 6.83 19.78 -4.84
CA ALA A 386 5.99 18.59 -4.80
C ALA A 386 5.93 17.87 -6.17
N LEU A 387 5.83 18.63 -7.27
CA LEU A 387 5.88 18.07 -8.63
C LEU A 387 7.24 17.46 -8.98
N HIS A 388 8.33 18.08 -8.50
CA HIS A 388 9.68 17.56 -8.66
C HIS A 388 9.92 16.29 -7.84
N ASP A 389 9.41 16.22 -6.61
CA ASP A 389 9.47 15.00 -5.78
C ASP A 389 8.76 13.82 -6.50
N ILE A 390 7.61 14.07 -7.15
CA ILE A 390 6.92 13.08 -8.00
C ILE A 390 7.80 12.66 -9.18
N TYR A 391 8.43 13.63 -9.87
CA TYR A 391 9.33 13.37 -10.98
C TYR A 391 10.49 12.45 -10.59
N LEU A 392 11.15 12.71 -9.46
CA LEU A 392 12.24 11.87 -8.98
C LEU A 392 11.78 10.44 -8.67
N LYS A 393 10.56 10.26 -8.14
CA LYS A 393 9.98 8.92 -7.95
C LYS A 393 9.74 8.18 -9.26
N LEU A 394 9.22 8.87 -10.29
CA LEU A 394 9.09 8.30 -11.64
C LEU A 394 10.46 7.90 -12.20
N TYR A 395 11.49 8.72 -11.96
CA TYR A 395 12.86 8.42 -12.40
C TYR A 395 13.43 7.18 -11.69
N LEU A 396 13.21 7.04 -10.39
CA LEU A 396 13.59 5.85 -9.63
C LEU A 396 12.92 4.59 -10.18
N ILE A 397 11.62 4.64 -10.48
CA ILE A 397 10.88 3.51 -11.06
C ILE A 397 11.42 3.17 -12.46
N LYS A 398 11.72 4.18 -13.29
CA LYS A 398 12.39 3.98 -14.58
C LYS A 398 13.75 3.29 -14.43
N LYS A 399 14.54 3.66 -13.42
CA LYS A 399 15.84 3.03 -13.14
C LYS A 399 15.68 1.60 -12.65
N LEU A 400 14.73 1.33 -11.74
CA LEU A 400 14.38 -0.03 -11.31
C LEU A 400 14.03 -0.93 -12.50
N ARG A 401 13.21 -0.43 -13.44
CA ARG A 401 12.82 -1.13 -14.67
C ARG A 401 14.00 -1.56 -15.55
N SER A 402 15.15 -0.88 -15.43
CA SER A 402 16.38 -1.23 -16.15
C SER A 402 17.17 -2.39 -15.55
N PHE A 403 16.87 -2.78 -14.29
CA PHE A 403 17.44 -3.96 -13.63
C PHE A 403 16.49 -5.15 -13.64
N TYR A 404 15.19 -4.86 -13.50
CA TYR A 404 14.14 -5.85 -13.43
C TYR A 404 12.93 -5.28 -14.13
N THR A 405 12.35 -6.00 -15.10
CA THR A 405 11.12 -5.58 -15.78
C THR A 405 9.98 -6.43 -15.24
N PRO A 406 9.41 -6.07 -14.06
CA PRO A 406 8.28 -6.82 -13.53
C PRO A 406 7.07 -6.55 -14.42
N ASP A 407 6.23 -7.56 -14.56
CA ASP A 407 4.88 -7.38 -15.08
C ASP A 407 4.04 -6.77 -13.94
N PHE A 408 3.97 -5.44 -13.91
CA PHE A 408 3.14 -4.75 -12.93
C PHE A 408 1.66 -5.01 -13.24
N GLY A 409 0.86 -5.17 -12.19
CA GLY A 409 -0.57 -5.36 -12.33
C GLY A 409 -1.29 -4.13 -12.91
N THR A 410 -2.60 -4.24 -12.99
CA THR A 410 -3.47 -3.12 -13.35
C THR A 410 -4.27 -2.59 -12.18
N ALA A 411 -4.60 -1.30 -12.21
CA ALA A 411 -5.34 -0.66 -11.14
C ALA A 411 -6.51 0.11 -11.73
N ILE A 412 -7.67 -0.07 -11.12
CA ILE A 412 -8.86 0.75 -11.31
C ILE A 412 -9.14 1.40 -9.96
N VAL A 413 -9.21 2.74 -9.91
CA VAL A 413 -9.56 3.46 -8.69
C VAL A 413 -10.87 4.17 -8.90
N GLU A 414 -11.88 3.86 -8.08
CA GLU A 414 -13.17 4.53 -8.13
C GLU A 414 -13.43 5.34 -6.86
N ASN A 415 -14.10 6.47 -7.03
CA ASN A 415 -14.62 7.29 -5.94
C ASN A 415 -16.14 7.07 -5.84
N LYS A 416 -16.53 5.88 -5.37
CA LYS A 416 -17.93 5.48 -5.19
C LYS A 416 -18.12 4.77 -3.85
N SER A 417 -19.30 4.95 -3.26
CA SER A 417 -19.76 4.21 -2.08
C SER A 417 -20.44 2.89 -2.41
N ASN A 418 -20.85 2.67 -3.67
CA ASN A 418 -21.69 1.53 -4.02
C ASN A 418 -20.87 0.25 -4.11
N TYR A 419 -20.67 -0.38 -2.97
CA TYR A 419 -20.29 -1.79 -2.86
C TYR A 419 -21.33 -2.68 -3.57
N GLU A 420 -22.60 -2.28 -3.54
CA GLU A 420 -23.75 -2.97 -4.16
C GLU A 420 -23.71 -3.04 -5.70
N ALA A 421 -22.85 -2.27 -6.37
CA ALA A 421 -22.71 -2.28 -7.83
C ALA A 421 -21.61 -3.23 -8.32
N VAL A 422 -20.94 -3.93 -7.41
CA VAL A 422 -20.00 -4.98 -7.75
C VAL A 422 -20.80 -6.21 -8.17
N ASN A 423 -20.58 -6.71 -9.38
CA ASN A 423 -21.20 -7.95 -9.84
C ASN A 423 -20.82 -9.11 -8.91
N ASN A 424 -21.75 -10.02 -8.63
CA ASN A 424 -21.46 -11.22 -7.85
C ASN A 424 -20.29 -11.99 -8.49
N GLU A 425 -19.39 -12.50 -7.64
CA GLU A 425 -18.27 -13.37 -8.03
C GLU A 425 -17.33 -12.78 -9.09
N SER A 426 -17.05 -11.48 -9.04
CA SER A 426 -16.17 -10.81 -10.00
C SER A 426 -14.69 -10.77 -9.60
N PHE A 427 -14.33 -11.26 -8.41
CA PHE A 427 -13.01 -11.09 -7.83
C PHE A 427 -12.42 -12.40 -7.29
N ASN A 428 -11.11 -12.59 -7.47
CA ASN A 428 -10.38 -13.75 -6.94
C ASN A 428 -9.95 -13.55 -5.48
N GLY A 429 -10.23 -12.38 -4.90
CA GLY A 429 -10.00 -12.12 -3.49
C GLY A 429 -10.29 -10.68 -3.07
N VAL A 430 -10.48 -10.49 -1.78
CA VAL A 430 -10.70 -9.17 -1.16
C VAL A 430 -9.63 -8.91 -0.12
N ILE A 431 -9.12 -7.68 -0.11
CA ILE A 431 -8.23 -7.20 0.95
C ILE A 431 -8.66 -5.82 1.42
N ALA A 432 -9.00 -5.69 2.70
CA ALA A 432 -9.62 -4.48 3.22
C ALA A 432 -9.01 -4.05 4.57
N PHE A 433 -8.55 -2.81 4.65
CA PHE A 433 -8.34 -2.14 5.94
C PHE A 433 -9.65 -1.52 6.40
N MET A 434 -10.31 -2.16 7.36
CA MET A 434 -11.62 -1.72 7.83
C MET A 434 -11.49 -0.35 8.50
N PRO A 435 -12.18 0.69 8.01
CA PRO A 435 -11.99 2.04 8.50
C PRO A 435 -12.50 2.17 9.94
N PHE A 436 -11.65 2.65 10.84
CA PHE A 436 -12.03 2.96 12.21
C PHE A 436 -11.98 4.48 12.46
N ARG A 437 -13.16 5.12 12.45
CA ARG A 437 -13.27 6.60 12.53
C ARG A 437 -13.97 7.13 13.79
N ILE A 438 -14.47 6.27 14.68
CA ILE A 438 -15.17 6.66 15.91
C ILE A 438 -14.32 7.60 16.79
N SER A 439 -13.01 7.35 16.91
CA SER A 439 -12.12 8.15 17.78
C SER A 439 -11.22 9.14 17.03
N ARG A 440 -11.12 9.07 15.70
CA ARG A 440 -10.15 9.87 14.92
C ARG A 440 -10.77 11.15 14.37
N ASN A 441 -9.98 12.21 14.24
CA ASN A 441 -10.29 13.38 13.41
C ASN A 441 -10.16 13.04 11.90
N GLY A 442 -10.61 11.83 11.52
CA GLY A 442 -10.18 11.14 10.30
C GLY A 442 -10.55 11.89 9.03
N PHE A 443 -11.82 12.27 8.90
CA PHE A 443 -12.27 13.09 7.78
C PHE A 443 -12.05 14.59 8.01
N GLU A 444 -12.00 15.06 9.26
CA GLU A 444 -11.86 16.49 9.60
C GLU A 444 -10.62 17.13 8.96
N LYS A 445 -9.50 16.40 8.92
CA LYS A 445 -8.26 16.86 8.26
C LYS A 445 -8.41 16.98 6.73
N ASP A 446 -9.20 16.10 6.14
CA ASP A 446 -9.44 16.04 4.69
C ASP A 446 -10.58 16.98 4.28
N ARG A 447 -11.49 17.29 5.20
CA ARG A 447 -12.70 18.08 4.97
C ARG A 447 -12.38 19.40 4.28
N LEU A 448 -11.45 20.16 4.84
CA LEU A 448 -11.05 21.44 4.26
C LEU A 448 -10.38 21.27 2.89
N ILE A 449 -9.68 20.16 2.64
CA ILE A 449 -9.10 19.87 1.32
C ILE A 449 -10.22 19.55 0.31
N VAL A 450 -11.19 18.72 0.69
CA VAL A 450 -12.39 18.41 -0.12
C VAL A 450 -13.13 19.69 -0.47
N GLU A 451 -13.34 20.55 0.52
CA GLU A 451 -13.98 21.86 0.34
C GLU A 451 -13.12 22.75 -0.57
N MET A 452 -11.83 22.95 -0.30
CA MET A 452 -10.98 23.84 -1.11
C MET A 452 -10.87 23.39 -2.57
N LEU A 453 -10.77 22.09 -2.81
CA LEU A 453 -10.70 21.51 -4.14
C LEU A 453 -12.07 21.21 -4.76
N ASN A 454 -13.16 21.52 -4.07
CA ASN A 454 -14.53 21.25 -4.53
C ASN A 454 -14.72 19.82 -5.06
N LEU A 455 -14.19 18.83 -4.32
CA LEU A 455 -14.19 17.42 -4.75
C LEU A 455 -15.54 16.72 -4.51
N HIS A 456 -16.43 17.31 -3.71
CA HIS A 456 -17.75 16.76 -3.42
C HIS A 456 -18.76 17.88 -3.15
N GLY A 457 -19.95 17.81 -3.77
CA GLY A 457 -20.96 18.88 -3.70
C GLY A 457 -21.64 19.02 -2.33
N ALA A 458 -21.61 17.97 -1.51
CA ALA A 458 -22.20 17.97 -0.16
C ALA A 458 -21.29 17.27 0.85
N VAL A 459 -20.33 18.00 1.40
CA VAL A 459 -19.29 17.47 2.30
C VAL A 459 -19.87 16.86 3.58
N THR A 460 -20.95 17.43 4.13
CA THR A 460 -21.66 16.86 5.29
C THR A 460 -22.33 15.52 4.97
N LYS A 461 -22.95 15.39 3.78
CA LYS A 461 -23.55 14.12 3.35
C LYS A 461 -22.48 13.04 3.20
N LEU A 462 -21.33 13.42 2.61
CA LEU A 462 -20.15 12.56 2.53
C LEU A 462 -19.68 12.13 3.93
N GLU A 463 -19.55 13.07 4.87
CA GLU A 463 -19.11 12.79 6.24
C GLU A 463 -20.02 11.80 6.98
N HIS A 464 -21.33 11.87 6.75
CA HIS A 464 -22.31 10.95 7.32
C HIS A 464 -22.32 9.57 6.64
N ALA A 465 -21.96 9.50 5.37
CA ALA A 465 -21.91 8.25 4.61
C ALA A 465 -20.64 7.43 4.87
N LEU A 466 -19.60 8.03 5.47
CA LEU A 466 -18.38 7.31 5.82
C LEU A 466 -18.63 6.27 6.92
N VAL A 467 -18.06 5.07 6.71
CA VAL A 467 -18.07 3.99 7.71
C VAL A 467 -17.41 4.45 9.00
N GLY A 468 -18.08 4.19 10.13
CA GLY A 468 -17.64 4.63 11.45
C GLY A 468 -17.70 6.13 11.68
N SER A 469 -18.58 6.86 10.97
CA SER A 469 -18.81 8.28 11.20
C SER A 469 -19.15 8.57 12.66
N LYS A 470 -18.67 9.72 13.18
CA LYS A 470 -19.03 10.20 14.52
C LYS A 470 -20.48 10.68 14.60
N TYR A 471 -21.09 10.95 13.45
CA TYR A 471 -22.45 11.46 13.35
C TYR A 471 -23.40 10.31 13.05
N ILE A 472 -24.37 10.11 13.95
CA ILE A 472 -25.49 9.21 13.73
C ILE A 472 -26.68 10.09 13.36
N LYS A 473 -27.36 9.78 12.26
CA LYS A 473 -28.56 10.53 11.88
C LYS A 473 -29.64 10.33 12.92
N ALA A 474 -30.52 11.32 13.10
CA ALA A 474 -31.62 11.23 14.06
C ALA A 474 -32.53 10.01 13.78
N GLU A 475 -32.82 9.74 12.51
CA GLU A 475 -33.60 8.57 12.06
C GLU A 475 -32.92 7.24 12.43
N ASP A 476 -31.59 7.14 12.26
CA ASP A 476 -30.84 5.94 12.59
C ASP A 476 -30.75 5.74 14.11
N ARG A 477 -30.65 6.83 14.88
CA ARG A 477 -30.53 6.76 16.35
C ARG A 477 -31.70 6.01 16.98
N GLU A 478 -32.93 6.40 16.68
CA GLU A 478 -34.12 5.78 17.25
C GLU A 478 -34.20 4.30 16.88
N LYS A 479 -33.93 3.99 15.61
CA LYS A 479 -33.89 2.61 15.11
C LYS A 479 -32.85 1.76 15.86
N LEU A 480 -31.61 2.24 15.95
CA LEU A 480 -30.53 1.52 16.63
C LEU A 480 -30.84 1.31 18.12
N GLN A 481 -31.42 2.31 18.78
CA GLN A 481 -31.79 2.22 20.19
C GLN A 481 -32.90 1.19 20.42
N ASN A 482 -33.90 1.14 19.54
CA ASN A 482 -34.95 0.13 19.58
C ASN A 482 -34.38 -1.28 19.36
N GLU A 483 -33.48 -1.46 18.38
CA GLU A 483 -32.85 -2.77 18.13
C GLU A 483 -32.08 -3.29 19.37
N ILE A 484 -31.34 -2.40 20.05
CA ILE A 484 -30.59 -2.73 21.27
C ILE A 484 -31.54 -3.07 22.43
N THR A 485 -32.56 -2.25 22.66
CA THR A 485 -33.48 -2.38 23.80
C THR A 485 -34.36 -3.63 23.69
N ASN A 486 -34.83 -3.93 22.48
CA ASN A 486 -35.68 -5.09 22.21
C ASN A 486 -34.90 -6.38 21.95
N HIS A 487 -33.57 -6.32 21.94
CA HIS A 487 -32.68 -7.41 21.56
C HIS A 487 -33.04 -8.03 20.19
N ASP A 488 -33.27 -7.16 19.19
CA ASP A 488 -33.72 -7.55 17.86
C ASP A 488 -32.71 -7.23 16.74
N GLY A 489 -33.04 -7.61 15.50
CA GLY A 489 -32.22 -7.29 14.33
C GLY A 489 -30.77 -7.77 14.43
N PHE A 490 -29.83 -6.86 14.15
CA PHE A 490 -28.39 -7.15 14.19
C PHE A 490 -27.90 -7.46 15.61
N TYR A 491 -28.59 -6.99 16.66
CA TYR A 491 -28.22 -7.25 18.05
C TYR A 491 -28.18 -8.74 18.36
N LYS A 492 -29.06 -9.55 17.74
CA LYS A 492 -29.08 -11.01 17.93
C LYS A 492 -27.84 -11.73 17.41
N LEU A 493 -27.10 -11.13 16.49
CA LEU A 493 -25.90 -11.72 15.90
C LEU A 493 -24.64 -11.43 16.72
N ILE A 494 -24.69 -10.44 17.63
CA ILE A 494 -23.54 -10.01 18.42
C ILE A 494 -23.23 -11.06 19.49
N SER A 495 -21.95 -11.36 19.68
CA SER A 495 -21.48 -12.24 20.78
C SER A 495 -21.73 -11.65 22.16
N LYS A 496 -21.62 -12.52 23.18
CA LYS A 496 -21.61 -12.12 24.59
C LYS A 496 -20.56 -11.03 24.87
N GLU A 497 -19.36 -11.14 24.29
CA GLU A 497 -18.30 -10.14 24.43
C GLU A 497 -18.73 -8.76 23.90
N GLY A 498 -19.42 -8.72 22.76
CA GLY A 498 -19.97 -7.49 22.21
C GLY A 498 -21.07 -6.91 23.10
N HIS A 499 -21.99 -7.75 23.60
CA HIS A 499 -23.01 -7.33 24.56
C HIS A 499 -22.38 -6.77 25.84
N ASP A 500 -21.39 -7.44 26.41
CA ASP A 500 -20.67 -7.00 27.60
C ASP A 500 -20.02 -5.62 27.40
N VAL A 501 -19.46 -5.35 26.21
CA VAL A 501 -18.91 -4.03 25.87
C VAL A 501 -20.02 -2.96 25.84
N LEU A 502 -21.15 -3.23 25.17
CA LEU A 502 -22.26 -2.28 25.10
C LEU A 502 -22.85 -2.00 26.49
N SER A 503 -23.13 -3.04 27.28
CA SER A 503 -23.65 -2.90 28.64
C SER A 503 -22.69 -2.14 29.56
N ARG A 504 -21.37 -2.38 29.46
CA ARG A 504 -20.38 -1.62 30.24
C ARG A 504 -20.38 -0.13 29.87
N LEU A 505 -20.40 0.18 28.57
CA LEU A 505 -20.48 1.58 28.12
C LEU A 505 -21.78 2.24 28.59
N GLU A 506 -22.89 1.51 28.54
CA GLU A 506 -24.20 1.96 29.02
C GLU A 506 -24.21 2.29 30.51
N LEU A 507 -23.70 1.37 31.35
CA LEU A 507 -23.55 1.53 32.80
C LEU A 507 -22.66 2.74 33.17
N MET A 508 -21.74 3.11 32.29
CA MET A 508 -20.87 4.27 32.43
C MET A 508 -21.48 5.57 31.86
N GLY A 509 -22.74 5.54 31.44
CA GLY A 509 -23.44 6.70 30.88
C GLY A 509 -22.96 7.11 29.49
N LYS A 510 -22.31 6.21 28.74
CA LYS A 510 -21.72 6.47 27.41
C LYS A 510 -22.66 6.04 26.28
N GLN A 511 -23.88 6.57 26.29
CA GLN A 511 -24.95 6.19 25.35
C GLN A 511 -24.60 6.45 23.88
N GLU A 512 -23.90 7.54 23.58
CA GLU A 512 -23.45 7.82 22.20
C GLU A 512 -22.44 6.79 21.71
N GLU A 513 -21.52 6.38 22.58
CA GLU A 513 -20.52 5.36 22.26
C GLU A 513 -21.18 4.01 22.02
N VAL A 514 -22.18 3.62 22.82
CA VAL A 514 -22.98 2.40 22.60
C VAL A 514 -23.53 2.38 21.17
N LEU A 515 -24.25 3.44 20.77
CA LEU A 515 -24.84 3.53 19.44
C LEU A 515 -23.79 3.54 18.32
N ARG A 516 -22.65 4.20 18.53
CA ARG A 516 -21.56 4.27 17.54
C ARG A 516 -20.90 2.93 17.31
N TYR A 517 -20.60 2.15 18.35
CA TYR A 517 -20.01 0.82 18.18
C TYR A 517 -21.01 -0.16 17.58
N TYR A 518 -22.26 -0.13 18.04
CA TYR A 518 -23.31 -0.96 17.46
C TYR A 518 -23.49 -0.69 15.95
N LEU A 519 -23.59 0.59 15.56
CA LEU A 519 -23.65 0.98 14.14
C LEU A 519 -22.40 0.56 13.37
N LEU A 520 -21.21 0.72 13.95
CA LEU A 520 -19.95 0.34 13.30
C LEU A 520 -19.90 -1.17 13.03
N TRP A 521 -20.22 -2.00 14.01
CA TRP A 521 -20.23 -3.45 13.84
C TRP A 521 -21.28 -3.89 12.81
N LYS A 522 -22.46 -3.26 12.82
CA LYS A 522 -23.50 -3.47 11.82
C LYS A 522 -23.02 -3.13 10.41
N GLN A 523 -22.32 -2.00 10.26
CA GLN A 523 -21.71 -1.60 9.00
C GLN A 523 -20.63 -2.59 8.56
N TYR A 524 -19.70 -2.97 9.45
CA TYR A 524 -18.65 -3.95 9.15
C TYR A 524 -19.21 -5.29 8.70
N PHE A 525 -20.28 -5.76 9.33
CA PHE A 525 -20.94 -7.00 8.96
C PHE A 525 -21.63 -6.90 7.59
N GLY A 526 -22.38 -5.83 7.33
CA GLY A 526 -22.98 -5.59 6.01
C GLY A 526 -21.92 -5.53 4.91
N ILE A 527 -20.82 -4.81 5.17
CA ILE A 527 -19.67 -4.71 4.26
C ILE A 527 -19.03 -6.08 4.01
N PHE A 528 -18.86 -6.91 5.04
CA PHE A 528 -18.34 -8.26 4.87
C PHE A 528 -19.24 -9.15 4.01
N LYS A 529 -20.57 -9.05 4.15
CA LYS A 529 -21.50 -9.76 3.25
C LYS A 529 -21.31 -9.37 1.79
N GLU A 530 -21.13 -8.08 1.51
CA GLU A 530 -20.82 -7.63 0.15
C GLU A 530 -19.49 -8.21 -0.35
N PHE A 531 -18.48 -8.36 0.51
CA PHE A 531 -17.22 -9.00 0.13
C PHE A 531 -17.40 -10.48 -0.18
N TYR A 532 -18.12 -11.19 0.69
CA TYR A 532 -18.45 -12.60 0.50
C TYR A 532 -19.20 -12.87 -0.81
N ASN A 533 -20.14 -11.99 -1.16
CA ASN A 533 -20.91 -12.11 -2.40
C ASN A 533 -20.10 -11.75 -3.66
N SER A 534 -19.10 -10.89 -3.53
CA SER A 534 -18.31 -10.40 -4.67
C SER A 534 -17.10 -11.27 -5.02
N VAL A 535 -16.67 -12.18 -4.13
CA VAL A 535 -15.56 -13.11 -4.42
C VAL A 535 -16.05 -14.44 -4.99
N GLU A 536 -15.25 -15.04 -5.87
CA GLU A 536 -15.46 -16.39 -6.39
C GLU A 536 -15.38 -17.44 -5.27
N MET A 537 -15.88 -18.66 -5.52
CA MET A 537 -15.65 -19.79 -4.61
C MET A 537 -14.15 -20.08 -4.45
N ASP A 538 -13.74 -20.64 -3.30
CA ASP A 538 -12.33 -20.92 -2.93
C ASP A 538 -11.40 -19.70 -2.95
N SER A 539 -11.98 -18.50 -2.95
CA SER A 539 -11.24 -17.23 -2.87
C SER A 539 -11.09 -16.76 -1.43
N ASN A 540 -10.04 -15.97 -1.21
CA ASN A 540 -9.68 -15.50 0.11
C ASN A 540 -10.17 -14.07 0.37
N ILE A 541 -10.67 -13.83 1.58
CA ILE A 541 -11.06 -12.51 2.08
C ILE A 541 -10.16 -12.17 3.28
N CYS A 542 -9.39 -11.09 3.17
CA CYS A 542 -8.53 -10.60 4.23
C CYS A 542 -9.06 -9.28 4.79
N LEU A 543 -9.47 -9.30 6.06
CA LEU A 543 -9.87 -8.10 6.81
C LEU A 543 -8.79 -7.69 7.79
N MET A 544 -8.41 -6.42 7.76
CA MET A 544 -7.47 -5.81 8.69
C MET A 544 -8.24 -4.80 9.54
N MET A 545 -8.40 -5.11 10.83
CA MET A 545 -9.27 -4.38 11.74
C MET A 545 -8.48 -3.81 12.92
N GLU A 546 -8.77 -2.57 13.29
CA GLU A 546 -8.25 -2.00 14.54
C GLU A 546 -9.14 -2.42 15.71
N ASN A 547 -8.52 -2.89 16.80
CA ASN A 547 -9.20 -3.10 18.09
C ASN A 547 -8.93 -1.90 19.00
N PRO A 548 -9.81 -0.88 19.00
CA PRO A 548 -9.59 0.33 19.76
C PRO A 548 -9.71 0.06 21.27
N SER A 549 -9.12 0.93 22.08
CA SER A 549 -9.39 0.98 23.51
C SER A 549 -10.05 2.31 23.87
N ILE A 550 -11.12 2.28 24.66
CA ILE A 550 -11.73 3.47 25.24
C ILE A 550 -11.26 3.63 26.67
N LYS A 551 -10.82 4.84 27.02
CA LYS A 551 -10.51 5.18 28.40
C LYS A 551 -11.78 5.65 29.12
N VAL A 552 -12.19 4.96 30.17
CA VAL A 552 -13.27 5.37 31.07
C VAL A 552 -12.78 5.30 32.52
N ASP A 553 -12.89 6.40 33.26
CA ASP A 553 -12.48 6.53 34.67
C ASP A 553 -11.08 5.97 34.97
N LYS A 554 -10.12 6.28 34.09
CA LYS A 554 -8.72 5.82 34.10
C LYS A 554 -8.50 4.36 33.70
N THR A 555 -9.53 3.55 33.54
CA THR A 555 -9.43 2.19 32.98
C THR A 555 -9.54 2.23 31.46
N ALA A 556 -8.75 1.41 30.77
CA ALA A 556 -8.87 1.25 29.32
C ALA A 556 -9.69 -0.02 29.04
N ILE A 557 -10.84 0.14 28.41
CA ILE A 557 -11.67 -0.96 27.91
C ILE A 557 -11.22 -1.24 26.48
N SER A 558 -10.62 -2.40 26.26
CA SER A 558 -10.31 -2.88 24.91
C SER A 558 -11.60 -3.35 24.23
N ILE A 559 -11.80 -2.94 22.99
CA ILE A 559 -12.97 -3.30 22.18
C ILE A 559 -12.48 -4.21 21.07
N GLN A 560 -12.86 -5.47 21.17
CA GLN A 560 -12.44 -6.54 20.26
C GLN A 560 -13.38 -6.61 19.05
N SER A 561 -13.42 -5.55 18.25
CA SER A 561 -14.35 -5.43 17.09
C SER A 561 -14.22 -6.58 16.10
N SER A 562 -13.02 -7.13 15.95
CA SER A 562 -12.72 -8.32 15.15
C SER A 562 -13.41 -9.59 15.68
N GLN A 563 -13.39 -9.82 16.99
CA GLN A 563 -14.10 -10.95 17.62
C GLN A 563 -15.62 -10.80 17.48
N VAL A 564 -16.13 -9.57 17.65
CA VAL A 564 -17.55 -9.29 17.45
C VAL A 564 -17.95 -9.59 16.00
N LEU A 565 -17.18 -9.13 15.02
CA LEU A 565 -17.45 -9.43 13.62
C LEU A 565 -17.41 -10.93 13.34
N LEU A 566 -16.40 -11.64 13.85
CA LEU A 566 -16.28 -13.09 13.68
C LEU A 566 -17.53 -13.82 14.21
N SER A 567 -17.99 -13.45 15.41
CA SER A 567 -19.22 -14.04 15.97
C SER A 567 -20.48 -13.71 15.15
N CYS A 568 -20.57 -12.51 14.58
CA CYS A 568 -21.68 -12.17 13.69
C CYS A 568 -21.68 -13.04 12.42
N ILE A 569 -20.50 -13.39 11.91
CA ILE A 569 -20.33 -14.27 10.74
C ILE A 569 -20.74 -15.70 11.10
N GLU A 570 -20.24 -16.24 12.22
CA GLU A 570 -20.57 -17.59 12.70
C GLU A 570 -22.05 -17.78 13.02
N ASN A 571 -22.73 -16.71 13.48
CA ASN A 571 -24.15 -16.73 13.81
C ASN A 571 -25.08 -16.52 12.59
N ASP A 572 -24.54 -16.20 11.41
CA ASP A 572 -25.34 -15.97 10.22
C ASP A 572 -25.39 -17.21 9.32
N GLU A 573 -26.53 -17.88 9.29
CA GLU A 573 -26.77 -19.11 8.53
C GLU A 573 -26.58 -18.94 7.00
N THR A 574 -26.55 -17.70 6.48
CA THR A 574 -26.38 -17.44 5.05
C THR A 574 -24.92 -17.37 4.60
N ILE A 575 -23.97 -17.41 5.54
CA ILE A 575 -22.54 -17.30 5.26
C ILE A 575 -21.86 -18.63 5.54
N SER A 576 -21.37 -19.29 4.50
CA SER A 576 -20.50 -20.48 4.61
C SER A 576 -19.05 -20.02 4.42
N THR A 577 -18.34 -19.79 5.53
CA THR A 577 -16.92 -19.41 5.47
C THR A 577 -16.09 -20.28 6.38
N LYS A 578 -14.85 -20.53 5.95
CA LYS A 578 -13.85 -21.18 6.77
C LYS A 578 -12.81 -20.12 7.15
N LEU A 579 -12.68 -19.84 8.45
CA LEU A 579 -11.58 -19.03 8.94
C LEU A 579 -10.28 -19.82 8.76
N LEU A 580 -9.44 -19.38 7.83
CA LEU A 580 -8.13 -20.01 7.58
C LEU A 580 -7.17 -19.69 8.70
N THR A 581 -7.08 -18.40 9.08
CA THR A 581 -6.23 -17.96 10.20
C THR A 581 -6.66 -16.60 10.72
N ALA A 582 -6.41 -16.36 12.02
CA ALA A 582 -6.47 -15.05 12.65
C ALA A 582 -5.09 -14.70 13.24
N PHE A 583 -4.54 -13.54 12.86
CA PHE A 583 -3.27 -13.02 13.39
C PHE A 583 -3.49 -11.70 14.09
N SER A 584 -2.80 -11.47 15.21
CA SER A 584 -2.71 -10.13 15.78
C SER A 584 -1.33 -9.51 15.53
N LYS A 585 -1.34 -8.30 14.98
CA LYS A 585 -0.15 -7.49 14.73
C LYS A 585 -0.16 -6.27 15.64
N ASN A 586 0.81 -6.21 16.54
CA ASN A 586 1.09 -5.00 17.30
C ASN A 586 1.84 -4.03 16.41
N ILE A 587 1.25 -2.86 16.16
CA ILE A 587 1.87 -1.80 15.35
C ILE A 587 2.46 -0.76 16.29
N PRO A 588 3.80 -0.68 16.41
CA PRO A 588 4.43 0.38 17.20
C PRO A 588 4.12 1.74 16.59
N GLN A 589 3.61 2.69 17.38
CA GLN A 589 3.55 4.11 16.99
C GLN A 589 4.51 4.92 17.85
N ALA A 590 5.31 5.76 17.20
CA ALA A 590 6.38 6.54 17.83
C ALA A 590 5.88 7.64 18.81
N LYS A 591 4.59 8.02 18.81
CA LYS A 591 4.05 9.05 19.72
C LYS A 591 2.53 8.90 19.92
N LEU A 592 2.06 8.15 20.93
CA LEU A 592 0.85 8.42 21.74
C LEU A 592 0.48 7.25 22.69
N ILE A 593 -0.40 7.57 23.64
CA ILE A 593 -0.86 6.85 24.84
C ILE A 593 -1.60 5.51 24.58
N TYR A 594 -1.62 4.99 23.34
CA TYR A 594 -2.40 3.80 22.96
C TYR A 594 -1.57 2.80 22.13
N LYS A 595 -1.55 1.52 22.52
CA LYS A 595 -1.08 0.41 21.67
C LYS A 595 -2.15 0.11 20.63
N LYS A 596 -1.80 0.10 19.33
CA LYS A 596 -2.69 -0.38 18.27
C LYS A 596 -2.38 -1.84 17.98
N GLU A 597 -3.38 -2.68 18.21
CA GLU A 597 -3.40 -4.05 17.72
C GLU A 597 -4.27 -4.07 16.47
N ILE A 598 -3.67 -4.36 15.32
CA ILE A 598 -4.41 -4.70 14.11
C ILE A 598 -4.61 -6.21 14.13
N GLN A 599 -5.85 -6.64 14.10
CA GLN A 599 -6.18 -8.03 13.83
C GLN A 599 -6.37 -8.24 12.34
N ILE A 600 -5.75 -9.30 11.83
CA ILE A 600 -5.82 -9.73 10.44
C ILE A 600 -6.63 -11.03 10.45
N LEU A 601 -7.79 -11.00 9.83
CA LEU A 601 -8.69 -12.14 9.69
C LEU A 601 -8.65 -12.60 8.23
N LEU A 602 -8.24 -13.84 7.99
CA LEU A 602 -8.19 -14.45 6.66
C LEU A 602 -9.25 -15.55 6.57
N PHE A 603 -10.22 -15.34 5.70
CA PHE A 603 -11.33 -16.26 5.42
C PHE A 603 -11.17 -16.87 4.04
N GLU A 604 -11.57 -18.13 3.90
CA GLU A 604 -11.82 -18.80 2.63
C GLU A 604 -13.33 -18.91 2.45
N LYS A 605 -13.83 -18.48 1.29
CA LYS A 605 -15.22 -18.73 0.89
C LYS A 605 -15.36 -20.20 0.53
N VAL A 606 -16.29 -20.88 1.18
CA VAL A 606 -16.58 -22.30 0.97
C VAL A 606 -18.04 -22.47 0.55
N ASP A 607 -18.35 -23.61 -0.07
CA ASP A 607 -19.70 -23.96 -0.52
C ASP A 607 -20.75 -24.04 0.62
#